data_AF-A0A9P0PXV8-F1
#
_entry.id   AF-A0A9P0PXV8-F1
#
_cell.length_a   1.000
_cell.length_b   1.000
_cell.length_c   1.000
_cell.angle_alpha   90.00
_cell.angle_beta   90.00
_cell.angle_gamma   90.00
#
_symmetry.space_group_name_H-M   'P 1'
#
loop_
_entity.id
_entity.type
_entity.pdbx_description
1 polymer ?
#
loop_
_entity_poly.entity_id
_entity_poly.type
_entity_poly.pdbx_seq_one_letter_code
_entity_poly.pdbx_strand_id
1 'polypeptide(L)' 'MNQEIYEELLFARTLITDTKGESIFHVLKDYFIEKAIPLSNIISVATDGAPAMVDVIVDL' A
#
# COMPACT_ATOMS: atom_id res chain seq x y z
N MET A 1 20.57 10.01 20.12
CA MET A 1 19.91 10.70 19.00
C MET A 1 18.50 10.15 18.97
N ASN A 2 17.48 10.97 19.24
CA ASN A 2 16.10 10.53 19.10
C ASN A 2 15.79 10.50 17.61
N GLN A 3 15.50 9.32 17.07
CA GLN A 3 14.95 9.21 15.72
C GLN A 3 13.46 9.58 15.82
N GLU A 4 13.10 10.72 15.25
CA GLU A 4 11.70 11.12 15.14
C GLU A 4 11.06 10.38 13.97
N ILE A 5 9.90 9.79 14.22
CA ILE A 5 9.08 9.15 13.19
C ILE A 5 8.07 10.19 12.74
N TYR A 6 7.98 10.40 11.43
CA TYR A 6 6.99 11.29 10.81
C TYR A 6 6.02 10.47 9.97
N GLU A 7 4.75 10.87 10.00
CA GLU A 7 3.70 10.31 9.16
C GLU A 7 3.48 11.23 7.96
N GLU A 8 3.47 10.65 6.76
CA GLU A 8 3.24 11.39 5.52
C GLU A 8 2.26 10.66 4.61
N LEU A 9 1.35 11.40 3.97
CA LEU A 9 0.47 10.87 2.94
C LEU A 9 1.20 10.88 1.59
N LEU A 10 1.65 9.70 1.14
CA LEU A 10 2.39 9.58 -0.11
C LEU A 10 1.51 9.74 -1.36
N PHE A 11 0.29 9.20 -1.33
CA PHE A 11 -0.64 9.29 -2.46
C PHE A 11 -2.10 9.01 -2.09
N ALA A 12 -2.99 9.44 -2.98
CA ALA A 12 -4.38 9.00 -3.07
C ALA A 12 -4.71 8.73 -4.54
N ARG A 13 -5.23 7.54 -4.85
CA ARG A 13 -5.61 7.14 -6.22
C ARG A 13 -7.04 6.58 -6.21
N THR A 14 -7.82 6.95 -7.23
CA THR A 14 -9.15 6.37 -7.45
C THR A 14 -9.01 5.00 -8.12
N LEU A 15 -9.71 3.99 -7.57
CA LEU A 15 -9.82 2.68 -8.20
C LEU A 15 -10.92 2.72 -9.27
N ILE A 16 -10.58 2.33 -10.50
CA ILE A 16 -11.50 2.44 -11.65
C ILE A 16 -12.37 1.19 -11.80
N THR A 17 -11.88 0.02 -11.38
CA THR A 17 -12.48 -1.28 -11.69
C THR A 17 -13.24 -1.88 -10.52
N ASP A 18 -12.53 -2.32 -9.49
CA ASP A 18 -13.07 -2.96 -8.29
C ASP A 18 -12.24 -2.58 -7.04
N THR A 19 -12.70 -3.05 -5.89
CA THR A 19 -12.04 -2.86 -4.59
C THR A 19 -11.41 -4.16 -4.10
N LYS A 20 -11.05 -5.09 -5.01
CA LYS A 20 -10.36 -6.32 -4.61
C LYS A 20 -8.94 -5.98 -4.19
N GLY A 21 -8.44 -6.71 -3.20
CA GLY A 21 -7.06 -6.54 -2.74
C GLY A 21 -6.05 -6.61 -3.89
N GLU A 22 -6.20 -7.53 -4.86
CA GLU A 22 -5.28 -7.66 -6.01
C GLU A 22 -5.19 -6.36 -6.84
N SER A 23 -6.33 -5.75 -7.18
CA SER A 23 -6.39 -4.48 -7.91
C SER A 23 -5.72 -3.36 -7.13
N ILE A 24 -5.91 -3.35 -5.80
CA ILE A 24 -5.32 -2.36 -4.90
C ILE A 24 -3.80 -2.53 -4.82
N PHE A 25 -3.32 -3.76 -4.71
CA PHE A 25 -1.90 -4.07 -4.72
C PHE A 25 -1.22 -3.62 -6.02
N HIS A 26 -1.85 -3.86 -7.17
CA HIS A 26 -1.31 -3.38 -8.45
C HIS A 26 -1.18 -1.85 -8.48
N VAL A 27 -2.20 -1.12 -8.02
CA VAL A 27 -2.16 0.35 -7.95
C VAL A 27 -1.06 0.86 -7.01
N LEU A 28 -0.84 0.19 -5.87
CA LEU A 28 0.26 0.49 -4.94
C LEU A 28 1.62 0.21 -5.59
N LYS A 29 1.79 -0.97 -6.19
CA LYS A 29 3.02 -1.41 -6.84
C LYS A 29 3.43 -0.48 -7.97
N ASP A 30 2.48 -0.09 -8.82
CA ASP A 30 2.71 0.84 -9.92
C ASP A 30 3.15 2.22 -9.41
N TYR A 31 2.55 2.70 -8.32
CA TYR A 31 3.01 3.94 -7.66
C TYR A 31 4.46 3.83 -7.18
N PHE A 32 4.83 2.72 -6.54
CA PHE A 32 6.21 2.51 -6.05
C PHE A 32 7.21 2.46 -7.21
N ILE A 33 6.86 1.76 -8.31
CA ILE A 33 7.69 1.73 -9.53
C ILE A 33 7.83 3.14 -10.11
N GLU A 34 6.75 3.90 -10.24
CA GLU A 34 6.75 5.28 -10.77
C GLU A 34 7.66 6.20 -9.95
N LYS A 35 7.68 6.04 -8.61
CA LYS A 35 8.52 6.83 -7.71
C LYS A 35 9.91 6.25 -7.48
N ALA A 36 10.25 5.14 -8.14
CA ALA A 36 11.48 4.38 -7.91
C ALA A 36 11.70 4.03 -6.42
N ILE A 37 10.62 3.74 -5.70
CA ILE A 37 10.64 3.28 -4.30
C ILE A 37 10.69 1.75 -4.30
N PRO A 38 11.74 1.13 -3.75
CA PRO A 38 11.78 -0.32 -3.61
C PRO A 38 10.66 -0.84 -2.70
N LEU A 39 9.94 -1.87 -3.13
CA LEU A 39 8.95 -2.56 -2.28
C LEU A 39 9.57 -3.14 -1.01
N SER A 40 10.87 -3.47 -1.03
CA SER A 40 11.62 -3.93 0.14
C SER A 40 11.70 -2.93 1.29
N ASN A 41 11.29 -1.67 1.06
CA ASN A 41 11.19 -0.67 2.12
C ASN A 41 9.92 -0.81 2.96
N ILE A 42 8.93 -1.57 2.49
CA ILE A 42 7.70 -1.85 3.24
C ILE A 42 8.02 -2.88 4.32
N ILE A 43 7.90 -2.48 5.59
CA ILE A 43 8.13 -3.34 6.75
C ILE A 43 6.83 -3.91 7.33
N SER A 44 5.70 -3.27 7.06
CA SER A 44 4.37 -3.64 7.55
C SER A 44 3.31 -2.91 6.75
N VAL A 45 2.14 -3.52 6.62
CA VAL A 45 0.96 -2.94 5.96
C VAL A 45 -0.23 -3.09 6.89
N ALA A 46 -0.99 -2.01 7.06
CA ALA A 46 -2.26 -2.01 7.77
C ALA A 46 -3.37 -1.61 6.79
N THR A 47 -4.46 -2.37 6.76
CA THR A 47 -5.69 -2.00 6.05
C THR A 47 -6.83 -1.81 7.05
N ASP A 48 -7.95 -1.25 6.59
CA ASP A 48 -9.13 -0.96 7.41
C ASP A 48 -9.89 -2.21 7.91
N GLY A 49 -9.43 -3.41 7.55
CA GLY A 49 -10.04 -4.67 7.98
C GLY A 49 -11.32 -5.06 7.22
N ALA A 50 -11.70 -4.32 6.18
CA ALA A 50 -12.83 -4.72 5.34
C ALA A 50 -12.50 -6.03 4.61
N PRO A 51 -13.44 -7.00 4.48
CA PRO A 51 -13.15 -8.29 3.84
C PRO A 51 -12.50 -8.19 2.46
N ALA A 52 -12.84 -7.15 1.69
CA ALA A 52 -12.25 -6.88 0.37
C ALA A 52 -10.76 -6.46 0.41
N MET A 53 -10.29 -5.96 1.55
CA MET A 53 -8.94 -5.41 1.80
C MET A 53 -8.02 -6.37 2.58
N VAL A 54 -8.59 -7.32 3.32
CA VAL A 54 -7.84 -8.26 4.18
C VAL A 54 -7.24 -9.42 3.36
N ASP A 55 -7.88 -9.78 2.25
CA ASP A 55 -7.48 -10.93 1.40
C ASP A 55 -6.05 -10.81 0.84
N VAL A 56 -5.47 -9.60 0.76
CA VAL A 56 -4.13 -9.38 0.21
C VAL A 56 -3.01 -9.33 1.24
N ILE A 57 -3.28 -9.02 2.51
CA ILE A 57 -2.20 -8.92 3.52
C ILE A 57 -1.65 -10.29 3.91
N VAL A 58 -2.45 -11.36 3.77
CA VAL A 58 -1.99 -12.72 4.10
C VAL A 58 -0.88 -13.24 3.17
N ASP A 59 -0.66 -12.61 2.01
CA ASP A 59 0.29 -13.06 0.98
C ASP A 59 1.43 -12.05 0.67
N LEU A 60 1.55 -10.94 1.42
CA LEU A 60 2.62 -9.93 1.26
C LEU A 60 3.84 -10.16 2.15
#